data_AF-A0A368F098-F1
#
_entry.id   AF-A0A368F098-F1
#
_cell.length_a   1.000
_cell.length_b   1.000
_cell.length_c   1.000
_cell.angle_alpha   90.00
_cell.angle_beta   90.00
_cell.angle_gamma   90.00
#
_symmetry.space_group_name_H-M   'P 1'
#
loop_
_entity.id
_entity.type
_entity.pdbx_description
1 polymer ?
#
loop_
_entity_poly.entity_id
_entity_poly.type
_entity_poly.pdbx_seq_one_letter_code
_entity_poly.pdbx_strand_id
1 'polypeptide(L)'
;MISVLSKLRLKRSVSGLFSAKDGLMTLRDVFRWAKRLSTDSTCDDWLQILANHGYFLLAGRCRNEKDVDSVVETLESEMKRKIEPLKLFAVNSPYMPKDADTENIVMTLGMRRMLVMTEQAWLRNEAVLMVGETGGGKTSLAQAVGKGKLMSINCHERTETADLLGRLRPRENGGFAWSDGIVVSAMKAGSPLLIDEISLAEDSVLERLNP
;
A
#
# COMPACT_ATOMS: atom_id res chain seq x y z
N MET A 1 2.39 -6.31 -19.96
CA MET A 1 2.77 -5.21 -19.03
C MET A 1 3.28 -3.97 -19.75
N ILE A 2 4.36 -4.04 -20.54
CA ILE A 2 4.90 -2.87 -21.28
C ILE A 2 3.87 -2.26 -22.23
N SER A 3 3.11 -3.09 -22.95
CA SER A 3 2.03 -2.61 -23.82
C SER A 3 0.96 -1.81 -23.07
N VAL A 4 0.57 -2.27 -21.87
CA VAL A 4 -0.35 -1.55 -20.97
C VAL A 4 0.21 -0.18 -20.58
N LEU A 5 1.50 -0.12 -20.18
CA LEU A 5 2.16 1.14 -19.86
C LEU A 5 2.13 2.11 -21.05
N SER A 6 2.49 1.64 -22.25
CA SER A 6 2.49 2.46 -23.47
C SER A 6 1.08 2.99 -23.78
N LYS A 7 0.06 2.15 -23.70
CA LYS A 7 -1.33 2.55 -23.95
C LYS A 7 -1.86 3.54 -22.92
N LEU A 8 -1.61 3.33 -21.63
CA LEU A 8 -2.03 4.27 -20.58
C LEU A 8 -1.32 5.62 -20.70
N ARG A 9 -0.04 5.64 -21.11
CA ARG A 9 0.69 6.88 -21.40
C ARG A 9 0.14 7.63 -22.61
N LEU A 10 -0.27 6.91 -23.66
CA LEU A 10 -0.90 7.50 -24.85
C LEU A 10 -2.30 8.06 -24.55
N LYS A 11 -3.14 7.34 -23.78
CA LYS A 11 -4.47 7.84 -23.39
C LYS A 11 -4.39 9.16 -22.58
N ARG A 12 -3.29 9.40 -21.86
CA ARG A 12 -3.02 10.66 -21.15
C ARG A 12 -2.71 11.83 -22.10
N SER A 13 -1.94 11.61 -23.18
CA SER A 13 -1.58 12.71 -24.10
C SER A 13 -2.80 13.29 -24.82
N VAL A 14 -3.88 12.51 -24.93
CA VAL A 14 -5.13 12.92 -25.59
C VAL A 14 -6.11 13.61 -24.62
N SER A 15 -6.06 13.31 -23.32
CA SER A 15 -7.07 13.75 -22.34
C SER A 15 -6.70 15.00 -21.52
N GLY A 16 -5.44 15.44 -21.51
CA GLY A 16 -5.05 16.79 -21.05
C GLY A 16 -5.45 17.21 -19.62
N LEU A 17 -5.80 16.29 -18.72
CA LEU A 17 -6.41 16.62 -17.42
C LEU A 17 -5.67 15.98 -16.22
N PHE A 18 -5.19 16.85 -15.32
CA PHE A 18 -4.72 16.67 -13.94
C PHE A 18 -3.30 16.10 -13.64
N SER A 19 -2.35 17.04 -13.47
CA SER A 19 -1.56 17.32 -12.25
C SER A 19 -0.95 16.20 -11.37
N ALA A 20 -0.55 15.07 -11.94
CA ALA A 20 0.53 14.26 -11.35
C ALA A 20 1.60 14.04 -12.44
N LYS A 21 2.85 14.41 -12.15
CA LYS A 21 3.97 14.30 -13.12
C LYS A 21 4.12 12.86 -13.65
N ASP A 22 3.72 11.88 -12.85
CA ASP A 22 3.70 10.46 -13.14
C ASP A 22 2.29 10.02 -13.55
N GLY A 23 2.11 9.49 -14.77
CA GLY A 23 0.78 9.07 -15.28
C GLY A 23 0.13 7.93 -14.50
N LEU A 24 -1.00 7.40 -14.99
CA LEU A 24 -1.74 6.26 -14.39
C LEU A 24 -0.88 5.01 -14.11
N MET A 25 0.32 4.94 -14.69
CA MET A 25 1.30 3.89 -14.45
C MET A 25 2.73 4.42 -14.61
N THR A 26 3.62 4.03 -13.69
CA THR A 26 5.06 4.30 -13.76
C THR A 26 5.85 3.04 -14.15
N LEU A 27 7.14 3.21 -14.50
CA LEU A 27 8.04 2.07 -14.69
C LEU A 27 8.21 1.26 -13.40
N ARG A 28 8.22 1.92 -12.23
CA ARG A 28 8.28 1.25 -10.93
C ARG A 28 7.08 0.32 -10.74
N ASP A 29 5.89 0.74 -11.17
CA ASP A 29 4.70 -0.11 -11.11
C ASP A 29 4.82 -1.34 -12.03
N VAL A 30 5.47 -1.24 -13.20
CA VAL A 30 5.77 -2.40 -14.05
C VAL A 30 6.63 -3.41 -13.30
N PHE A 31 7.70 -2.96 -12.64
CA PHE A 31 8.59 -3.85 -11.88
C PHE A 31 7.89 -4.48 -10.67
N ARG A 32 7.09 -3.70 -9.93
CA ARG A 32 6.25 -4.25 -8.84
C ARG A 32 5.30 -5.31 -9.38
N TRP A 33 4.60 -5.01 -10.47
CA TRP A 33 3.65 -5.92 -11.10
C TRP A 33 4.30 -7.24 -11.52
N ALA A 34 5.48 -7.19 -12.13
CA ALA A 34 6.24 -8.38 -12.50
C ALA A 34 6.60 -9.23 -11.28
N LYS A 35 7.03 -8.60 -10.17
CA LYS A 35 7.36 -9.29 -8.91
C LYS A 35 6.13 -9.92 -8.25
N ARG A 36 4.93 -9.34 -8.42
CA ARG A 36 3.70 -9.92 -7.87
C ARG A 36 3.32 -11.25 -8.51
N LEU A 37 3.60 -11.43 -9.80
CA LEU A 37 3.27 -12.66 -10.53
C LEU A 37 4.05 -13.88 -9.99
N SER A 38 5.31 -13.70 -9.60
CA SER A 38 6.15 -14.83 -9.15
C SER A 38 5.78 -15.38 -7.78
N THR A 39 4.87 -14.71 -7.06
CA THR A 39 4.53 -15.03 -5.67
C THR A 39 3.11 -15.55 -5.50
N ASP A 40 2.28 -15.49 -6.54
CA ASP A 40 0.86 -15.79 -6.45
C ASP A 40 0.50 -17.09 -7.18
N SER A 41 -0.14 -18.02 -6.47
CA SER A 41 -0.67 -19.27 -7.00
C SER A 41 -2.18 -19.41 -6.76
N THR A 42 -2.91 -18.30 -6.64
CA THR A 42 -4.36 -18.29 -6.33
C THR A 42 -5.23 -18.92 -7.41
N CYS A 43 -4.78 -18.97 -8.67
CA CYS A 43 -5.43 -19.73 -9.72
C CYS A 43 -4.42 -20.31 -10.73
N ASP A 44 -4.86 -21.29 -11.52
CA ASP A 44 -4.02 -21.93 -12.54
C ASP A 44 -3.80 -21.03 -13.78
N ASP A 45 -4.67 -20.02 -13.99
CA ASP A 45 -4.54 -19.06 -15.08
C ASP A 45 -3.65 -17.87 -14.68
N TRP A 46 -2.36 -18.01 -14.97
CA TRP A 46 -1.37 -16.97 -14.73
C TRP A 46 -1.68 -15.63 -15.42
N LEU A 47 -2.41 -15.62 -16.55
CA LEU A 47 -2.85 -14.36 -17.20
C LEU A 47 -3.94 -13.67 -16.40
N GLN A 48 -4.84 -14.43 -15.78
CA GLN A 48 -5.86 -13.88 -14.89
C GLN A 48 -5.23 -13.32 -13.61
N ILE A 49 -4.27 -14.03 -13.01
CA ILE A 49 -3.48 -13.51 -11.89
C ILE A 49 -2.82 -12.20 -12.28
N LEU A 50 -2.16 -12.16 -13.44
CA LEU A 50 -1.52 -10.95 -13.94
C LEU A 50 -2.51 -9.80 -14.10
N ALA A 51 -3.70 -10.05 -14.68
CA ALA A 51 -4.75 -9.05 -14.82
C ALA A 51 -5.26 -8.52 -13.47
N ASN A 52 -5.53 -9.41 -12.51
CA ASN A 52 -5.98 -9.06 -11.15
C ASN A 52 -4.94 -8.23 -10.40
N HIS A 53 -3.66 -8.61 -10.45
CA HIS A 53 -2.59 -7.82 -9.84
C HIS A 53 -2.37 -6.47 -10.52
N GLY A 54 -2.59 -6.41 -11.83
CA GLY A 54 -2.60 -5.15 -12.57
C GLY A 54 -3.70 -4.22 -12.07
N TYR A 55 -4.90 -4.77 -11.80
CA TYR A 55 -5.99 -4.04 -11.19
C TYR A 55 -5.60 -3.50 -9.80
N PHE A 56 -5.05 -4.35 -8.93
CA PHE A 56 -4.65 -3.92 -7.58
C PHE A 56 -3.59 -2.80 -7.61
N LEU A 57 -2.62 -2.86 -8.53
CA LEU A 57 -1.55 -1.87 -8.58
C LEU A 57 -1.97 -0.54 -9.23
N LEU A 58 -2.83 -0.59 -10.24
CA LEU A 58 -3.16 0.57 -11.06
C LEU A 58 -4.54 1.13 -10.71
N ALA A 59 -5.59 0.35 -10.96
CA ALA A 59 -6.96 0.77 -10.76
C ALA A 59 -7.29 0.98 -9.27
N GLY A 60 -6.73 0.15 -8.38
CA GLY A 60 -6.97 0.24 -6.94
C GLY A 60 -6.44 1.54 -6.29
N ARG A 61 -5.58 2.30 -6.98
CA ARG A 61 -5.04 3.59 -6.52
C ARG A 61 -5.73 4.81 -7.13
N CYS A 62 -6.55 4.60 -8.16
CA CYS A 62 -7.27 5.67 -8.84
C CYS A 62 -8.33 6.28 -7.91
N ARG A 63 -8.43 7.61 -7.91
CA ARG A 63 -9.43 8.35 -7.13
C ARG A 63 -10.76 8.50 -7.87
N ASN A 64 -10.73 8.54 -9.20
CA ASN A 64 -11.90 8.76 -10.04
C ASN A 64 -12.31 7.45 -10.73
N GLU A 65 -13.62 7.22 -10.84
CA GLU A 65 -14.14 6.04 -11.55
C GLU A 65 -13.75 6.02 -13.03
N LYS A 66 -13.70 7.18 -13.70
CA LYS A 66 -13.24 7.27 -15.10
C LYS A 66 -11.82 6.74 -15.31
N ASP A 67 -10.93 7.00 -14.35
CA ASP A 67 -9.55 6.51 -14.41
C ASP A 67 -9.50 5.00 -14.16
N VAL A 68 -10.30 4.51 -13.21
CA VAL A 68 -10.49 3.07 -12.97
C VAL A 68 -10.95 2.37 -14.25
N ASP A 69 -11.99 2.88 -14.90
CA ASP A 69 -12.56 2.29 -16.12
C ASP A 69 -11.54 2.29 -17.26
N SER A 70 -10.81 3.39 -17.46
CA SER A 70 -9.76 3.49 -18.46
C SER A 70 -8.63 2.47 -18.24
N VAL A 71 -8.25 2.25 -16.98
CA VAL A 71 -7.25 1.24 -16.60
C VAL A 71 -7.78 -0.17 -16.84
N VAL A 72 -9.01 -0.47 -16.38
CA VAL A 72 -9.64 -1.78 -16.55
C VAL A 72 -9.76 -2.13 -18.03
N GLU A 73 -10.31 -1.23 -18.86
CA GLU A 73 -10.44 -1.43 -20.30
C GLU A 73 -9.07 -1.72 -20.97
N THR A 74 -8.04 -1.00 -20.55
CA THR A 74 -6.68 -1.20 -21.07
C THR A 74 -6.09 -2.55 -20.62
N LEU A 75 -6.35 -2.97 -19.39
CA LEU A 75 -5.92 -4.27 -18.87
C LEU A 75 -6.64 -5.41 -19.58
N GLU A 76 -7.97 -5.32 -19.72
CA GLU A 76 -8.78 -6.37 -20.35
C GLU A 76 -8.45 -6.53 -21.84
N SER A 77 -8.24 -5.41 -22.56
CA SER A 77 -7.86 -5.44 -23.98
C SER A 77 -6.48 -6.06 -24.21
N GLU A 78 -5.50 -5.80 -23.34
CA GLU A 78 -4.15 -6.33 -23.45
C GLU A 78 -4.02 -7.77 -22.97
N MET A 79 -4.67 -8.11 -21.85
CA MET A 79 -4.56 -9.43 -21.24
C MET A 79 -5.58 -10.43 -21.78
N LYS A 80 -6.61 -9.96 -22.51
CA LYS A 80 -7.71 -10.78 -23.04
C LYS A 80 -8.40 -11.60 -21.94
N ARG A 81 -8.58 -10.98 -20.78
CA ARG A 81 -9.22 -11.53 -19.58
C ARG A 81 -10.11 -10.47 -18.97
N LYS A 82 -11.28 -10.88 -18.49
CA LYS A 82 -12.20 -9.99 -17.79
C LYS A 82 -11.78 -9.81 -16.35
N ILE A 83 -11.91 -8.59 -15.84
CA ILE A 83 -11.63 -8.24 -14.46
C ILE A 83 -12.97 -7.87 -13.83
N GLU A 84 -13.34 -8.58 -12.77
CA GLU A 84 -14.59 -8.33 -12.05
C GLU A 84 -14.29 -7.83 -10.63
N PRO A 85 -14.23 -6.50 -10.40
CA PRO A 85 -13.81 -5.94 -9.11
C PRO A 85 -14.64 -6.43 -7.93
N LEU A 86 -15.95 -6.59 -8.11
CA LEU A 86 -16.85 -7.04 -7.05
C LEU A 86 -16.50 -8.46 -6.56
N LYS A 87 -16.03 -9.34 -7.46
CA LYS A 87 -15.57 -10.68 -7.07
C LYS A 87 -14.20 -10.65 -6.40
N LEU A 88 -13.30 -9.76 -6.86
CA LEU A 88 -11.97 -9.60 -6.25
C LEU A 88 -12.04 -9.18 -4.78
N PHE A 89 -13.06 -8.41 -4.40
CA PHE A 89 -13.26 -7.89 -3.04
C PHE A 89 -14.46 -8.52 -2.31
N ALA A 90 -14.99 -9.63 -2.82
CA ALA A 90 -16.03 -10.39 -2.13
C ALA A 90 -15.45 -11.08 -0.88
N VAL A 91 -16.30 -11.39 0.09
CA VAL A 91 -15.87 -12.09 1.34
C VAL A 91 -15.27 -13.47 1.02
N ASN A 92 -15.77 -14.13 -0.01
CA ASN A 92 -15.28 -15.43 -0.48
C ASN A 92 -14.17 -15.32 -1.54
N SER A 93 -13.62 -14.11 -1.75
CA SER A 93 -12.50 -13.92 -2.67
C SER A 93 -11.27 -14.69 -2.19
N PRO A 94 -10.48 -15.30 -3.09
CA PRO A 94 -9.20 -15.90 -2.73
C PRO A 94 -8.20 -14.88 -2.18
N TYR A 95 -8.40 -13.59 -2.47
CA TYR A 95 -7.53 -12.50 -2.00
C TYR A 95 -7.95 -11.94 -0.64
N MET A 96 -9.08 -12.38 -0.08
CA MET A 96 -9.54 -11.95 1.24
C MET A 96 -8.67 -12.58 2.32
N PRO A 97 -8.06 -11.81 3.24
CA PRO A 97 -7.25 -12.38 4.31
C PRO A 97 -8.14 -13.21 5.25
N LYS A 98 -7.71 -14.44 5.51
CA LYS A 98 -8.38 -15.34 6.46
C LYS A 98 -7.91 -15.12 7.90
N ASP A 99 -6.71 -14.59 8.06
CA ASP A 99 -6.04 -14.49 9.36
C ASP A 99 -6.12 -13.08 9.98
N ALA A 100 -6.82 -12.14 9.35
CA ALA A 100 -6.96 -10.77 9.86
C ALA A 100 -7.97 -10.75 11.01
N ASP A 101 -7.62 -10.09 12.13
CA ASP A 101 -8.53 -9.92 13.25
C ASP A 101 -9.59 -8.87 12.90
N THR A 102 -10.80 -9.33 12.59
CA THR A 102 -11.86 -8.49 12.04
C THR A 102 -13.12 -8.50 12.89
N GLU A 103 -13.03 -9.01 14.12
CA GLU A 103 -14.19 -9.20 15.01
C GLU A 103 -14.95 -7.88 15.25
N ASN A 104 -14.23 -6.77 15.37
CA ASN A 104 -14.80 -5.45 15.64
C ASN A 104 -14.93 -4.56 14.38
N ILE A 105 -14.80 -5.12 13.18
CA ILE A 105 -14.80 -4.36 11.93
C ILE A 105 -15.97 -4.78 11.04
N VAL A 106 -16.84 -3.80 10.73
CA VAL A 106 -17.92 -4.01 9.76
C VAL A 106 -17.33 -4.09 8.34
N MET A 107 -17.48 -5.24 7.70
CA MET A 107 -16.94 -5.54 6.36
C MET A 107 -17.75 -4.92 5.21
N THR A 108 -17.77 -3.59 5.13
CA THR A 108 -18.30 -2.85 3.97
C THR A 108 -17.43 -3.10 2.73
N LEU A 109 -17.95 -2.78 1.53
CA LEU A 109 -17.17 -2.92 0.29
C LEU A 109 -15.86 -2.11 0.34
N GLY A 110 -15.90 -0.89 0.89
CA GLY A 110 -14.70 -0.05 1.06
C GLY A 110 -13.67 -0.69 2.00
N MET A 111 -14.12 -1.24 3.13
CA MET A 111 -13.25 -1.91 4.09
C MET A 111 -12.60 -3.16 3.48
N ARG A 112 -13.39 -4.00 2.77
CA ARG A 112 -12.87 -5.17 2.06
C ARG A 112 -11.85 -4.81 1.00
N ARG A 113 -12.10 -3.74 0.23
CA ARG A 113 -11.15 -3.20 -0.75
C ARG A 113 -9.84 -2.81 -0.09
N MET A 114 -9.89 -1.99 0.96
CA MET A 114 -8.69 -1.56 1.68
C MET A 114 -7.93 -2.76 2.25
N LEU A 115 -8.66 -3.74 2.82
CA LEU A 115 -8.07 -4.89 3.49
C LEU A 115 -7.36 -5.81 2.49
N VAL A 116 -8.02 -6.17 1.40
CA VAL A 116 -7.42 -6.96 0.32
C VAL A 116 -6.20 -6.25 -0.25
N MET A 117 -6.30 -4.95 -0.52
CA MET A 117 -5.19 -4.18 -1.09
C MET A 117 -3.97 -4.13 -0.15
N THR A 118 -4.22 -3.89 1.14
CA THR A 118 -3.18 -3.89 2.17
C THR A 118 -2.56 -5.28 2.32
N GLU A 119 -3.36 -6.33 2.38
CA GLU A 119 -2.87 -7.72 2.48
C GLU A 119 -2.02 -8.12 1.26
N GLN A 120 -2.48 -7.80 0.04
CA GLN A 120 -1.74 -8.15 -1.18
C GLN A 120 -0.39 -7.44 -1.27
N ALA A 121 -0.29 -6.23 -0.73
CA ALA A 121 0.98 -5.51 -0.61
C ALA A 121 1.84 -6.07 0.54
N TRP A 122 1.21 -6.39 1.68
CA TRP A 122 1.84 -6.98 2.87
C TRP A 122 2.57 -8.28 2.54
N LEU A 123 1.89 -9.22 1.87
CA LEU A 123 2.45 -10.51 1.45
C LEU A 123 3.68 -10.37 0.53
N ARG A 124 3.91 -9.19 -0.05
CA ARG A 124 4.98 -8.92 -1.02
C ARG A 124 6.03 -7.94 -0.52
N ASN A 125 5.97 -7.62 0.77
CA ASN A 125 6.86 -6.67 1.43
C ASN A 125 6.89 -5.30 0.72
N GLU A 126 5.71 -4.83 0.31
CA GLU A 126 5.53 -3.52 -0.29
C GLU A 126 5.03 -2.52 0.76
N ALA A 127 5.67 -1.35 0.86
CA ALA A 127 5.20 -0.29 1.74
C ALA A 127 3.83 0.23 1.29
N VAL A 128 2.89 0.33 2.23
CA VAL A 128 1.50 0.77 1.99
C VAL A 128 1.29 2.15 2.58
N LEU A 129 0.79 3.08 1.76
CA LEU A 129 0.30 4.39 2.20
C LEU A 129 -1.22 4.43 2.01
N MET A 130 -1.95 4.52 3.12
CA MET A 130 -3.42 4.65 3.11
C MET A 130 -3.80 6.13 3.22
N VAL A 131 -4.51 6.66 2.22
CA VAL A 131 -4.95 8.06 2.17
C VAL A 131 -6.46 8.10 2.12
N GLY A 132 -7.07 8.93 2.98
CA GLY A 132 -8.52 9.11 3.05
C GLY A 132 -8.92 9.91 4.28
N GLU A 133 -10.21 10.19 4.44
CA GLU A 133 -10.76 10.96 5.55
C GLU A 133 -10.48 10.33 6.92
N THR A 134 -10.34 11.17 7.95
CA THR A 134 -10.26 10.72 9.34
C THR A 134 -11.54 9.97 9.71
N GLY A 135 -11.43 8.95 10.56
CA GLY A 135 -12.57 8.06 10.88
C GLY A 135 -12.94 7.04 9.80
N GLY A 136 -12.29 7.03 8.63
CA GLY A 136 -12.55 6.06 7.55
C GLY A 136 -12.08 4.62 7.81
N GLY A 137 -11.70 4.28 9.05
CA GLY A 137 -11.29 2.92 9.45
C GLY A 137 -9.84 2.52 9.12
N LYS A 138 -8.99 3.46 8.67
CA LYS A 138 -7.59 3.20 8.29
C LYS A 138 -6.76 2.59 9.43
N THR A 139 -6.78 3.24 10.60
CA THR A 139 -6.03 2.81 11.79
C THR A 139 -6.54 1.46 12.31
N SER A 140 -7.87 1.28 12.37
CA SER A 140 -8.50 0.02 12.78
C SER A 140 -8.12 -1.15 11.86
N LEU A 141 -8.06 -0.91 10.54
CA LEU A 141 -7.64 -1.91 9.57
C LEU A 141 -6.15 -2.25 9.71
N ALA A 142 -5.28 -1.27 9.94
CA ALA A 142 -3.86 -1.53 10.19
C ALA A 142 -3.67 -2.42 11.43
N GLN A 143 -4.42 -2.16 12.50
CA GLN A 143 -4.41 -2.98 13.71
C GLN A 143 -4.88 -4.42 13.44
N ALA A 144 -5.95 -4.57 12.66
CA ALA A 144 -6.47 -5.89 12.24
C ALA A 144 -5.45 -6.72 11.46
N VAL A 145 -4.73 -6.10 10.51
CA VAL A 145 -3.68 -6.76 9.73
C VAL A 145 -2.44 -7.04 10.57
N GLY A 146 -2.14 -6.17 11.53
CA GLY A 146 -0.96 -6.27 12.39
C GLY A 146 -1.01 -7.36 13.46
N LYS A 147 -2.17 -8.01 13.67
CA LYS A 147 -2.36 -9.17 14.59
C LYS A 147 -1.75 -8.94 15.98
N GLY A 148 -1.89 -7.73 16.53
CA GLY A 148 -1.37 -7.35 17.85
C GLY A 148 0.16 -7.18 17.95
N LYS A 149 0.92 -7.34 16.85
CA LYS A 149 2.38 -7.09 16.80
C LYS A 149 2.75 -5.74 16.20
N LEU A 150 1.74 -4.91 15.92
CA LEU A 150 1.93 -3.62 15.27
C LEU A 150 2.56 -2.62 16.24
N MET A 151 3.79 -2.21 15.94
CA MET A 151 4.37 -1.03 16.57
C MET A 151 3.78 0.21 15.89
N SER A 152 3.42 1.23 16.66
CA SER A 152 2.80 2.43 16.10
C SER A 152 3.44 3.71 16.65
N ILE A 153 3.60 4.70 15.77
CA ILE A 153 3.91 6.08 16.15
C ILE A 153 2.86 7.00 15.52
N ASN A 154 2.41 8.00 16.27
CA ASN A 154 1.55 9.05 15.75
C ASN A 154 2.39 10.31 15.48
N CYS A 155 2.45 10.73 14.23
CA CYS A 155 3.19 11.91 13.81
C CYS A 155 2.44 13.20 14.20
N HIS A 156 3.24 14.25 14.35
CA HIS A 156 2.83 15.60 14.71
C HIS A 156 3.92 16.57 14.24
N GLU A 157 3.64 17.88 14.23
CA GLU A 157 4.54 18.92 13.70
C GLU A 157 5.94 18.96 14.34
N ARG A 158 6.10 18.39 15.54
CA ARG A 158 7.38 18.31 16.26
C ARG A 158 8.03 16.93 16.21
N THR A 159 7.55 16.04 15.34
CA THR A 159 8.15 14.72 15.18
C THR A 159 9.56 14.88 14.65
N GLU A 160 10.56 14.40 15.39
CA GLU A 160 11.95 14.54 15.00
C GLU A 160 12.46 13.25 14.34
N THR A 161 13.54 13.37 13.55
CA THR A 161 14.31 12.19 13.07
C THR A 161 14.73 11.29 14.23
N ALA A 162 14.98 11.90 15.40
CA ALA A 162 15.36 11.23 16.62
C ALA A 162 14.27 10.29 17.18
N ASP A 163 12.98 10.54 16.91
CA ASP A 163 11.87 9.67 17.32
C ASP A 163 11.76 8.44 16.42
N LEU A 164 12.06 8.62 15.13
CA LEU A 164 12.03 7.56 14.13
C LEU A 164 13.25 6.65 14.22
N LEU A 165 14.45 7.23 14.12
CA LEU A 165 15.70 6.47 14.03
C LEU A 165 16.34 6.23 15.40
N GLY A 166 16.25 7.21 16.29
CA GLY A 166 16.87 7.15 17.62
C GLY A 166 17.75 8.36 17.92
N ARG A 167 18.19 8.45 19.17
CA ARG A 167 19.03 9.54 19.67
C ARG A 167 20.00 9.08 20.73
N LEU A 168 21.08 9.84 20.92
CA LEU A 168 21.93 9.70 22.07
C LEU A 168 21.22 10.24 23.32
N ARG A 169 21.08 9.42 24.35
CA ARG A 169 20.56 9.80 25.66
C ARG A 169 21.68 9.75 26.71
N PRO A 170 21.72 10.70 27.65
CA PRO A 170 22.69 10.65 28.75
C PRO A 170 22.42 9.42 29.63
N ARG A 171 23.48 8.83 30.18
CA ARG A 171 23.39 7.75 31.17
C ARG A 171 23.61 8.28 32.59
N GLU A 172 23.07 7.56 33.57
CA GLU A 172 23.21 7.89 35.00
C GLU A 172 24.66 7.88 35.48
N ASN A 173 25.53 7.07 34.87
CA ASN A 173 26.95 6.94 35.20
C ASN A 173 27.88 7.91 34.44
N GLY A 174 27.31 8.92 33.77
CA GLY A 174 28.04 9.82 32.88
C GLY A 174 28.21 9.25 31.47
N GLY A 175 28.29 10.14 30.48
CA GLY A 175 28.38 9.80 29.06
C GLY A 175 27.02 9.63 28.38
N PHE A 176 27.06 9.25 27.10
CA PHE A 176 25.89 9.11 26.24
C PHE A 176 25.78 7.71 25.68
N ALA A 177 24.55 7.25 25.50
CA ALA A 177 24.27 5.99 24.83
C ALA A 177 23.18 6.12 23.81
N TRP A 178 23.32 5.37 22.74
CA TRP A 178 22.31 5.27 21.71
C TRP A 178 21.03 4.63 22.28
N SER A 179 19.91 5.29 22.02
CA SER A 179 18.57 4.78 22.23
C SER A 179 17.90 4.69 20.87
N ASP A 180 17.47 3.49 20.50
CA ASP A 180 16.78 3.25 19.23
C ASP A 180 15.46 4.03 19.16
N GLY A 181 15.13 4.53 17.97
CA GLY A 181 13.81 5.05 17.66
C GLY A 181 12.85 3.91 17.26
N ILE A 182 11.60 4.28 16.96
CA ILE A 182 10.55 3.30 16.68
C ILE A 182 10.83 2.46 15.43
N VAL A 183 11.44 3.05 14.40
CA VAL A 183 11.76 2.38 13.13
C VAL A 183 12.84 1.34 13.36
N VAL A 184 13.92 1.71 14.05
CA VAL A 184 15.02 0.79 14.36
C VAL A 184 14.56 -0.34 15.27
N SER A 185 13.72 -0.03 16.25
CA SER A 185 13.12 -1.03 17.14
C SER A 185 12.26 -2.03 16.36
N ALA A 186 11.40 -1.55 15.45
CA ALA A 186 10.56 -2.39 14.60
C ALA A 186 11.41 -3.27 13.66
N MET A 187 12.46 -2.71 13.06
CA MET A 187 13.39 -3.44 12.21
C MET A 187 14.10 -4.57 12.98
N LYS A 188 14.61 -4.29 14.19
CA LYS A 188 15.27 -5.30 15.04
C LYS A 188 14.32 -6.40 15.49
N ALA A 189 13.08 -6.04 15.81
CA ALA A 189 12.05 -6.98 16.25
C ALA A 189 11.37 -7.74 15.10
N GLY A 190 11.64 -7.37 13.83
CA GLY A 190 10.91 -7.89 12.67
C GLY A 190 9.41 -7.62 12.76
N SER A 191 9.01 -6.53 13.41
CA SER A 191 7.61 -6.20 13.69
C SER A 191 7.04 -5.21 12.67
N PRO A 192 5.75 -5.34 12.29
CA PRO A 192 5.05 -4.34 11.51
C PRO A 192 5.13 -2.94 12.15
N LEU A 193 5.29 -1.89 11.35
CA LEU A 193 5.26 -0.50 11.81
C LEU A 193 4.11 0.27 11.16
N LEU A 194 3.29 0.91 11.99
CA LEU A 194 2.30 1.91 11.59
C LEU A 194 2.84 3.30 11.92
N ILE A 195 2.90 4.16 10.91
CA ILE A 195 3.18 5.59 11.05
C ILE A 195 1.86 6.32 10.77
N ASP A 196 1.17 6.72 11.83
CA ASP A 196 -0.11 7.43 11.72
C ASP A 196 0.12 8.94 11.56
N GLU A 197 -0.83 9.62 10.91
CA GLU A 197 -0.78 11.06 10.62
C GLU A 197 0.54 11.54 9.98
N ILE A 198 1.14 10.70 9.11
CA ILE A 198 2.46 10.93 8.50
C ILE A 198 2.58 12.30 7.80
N SER A 199 1.47 12.85 7.30
CA SER A 199 1.41 14.18 6.67
C SER A 199 1.67 15.35 7.62
N LEU A 200 1.64 15.14 8.94
CA LEU A 200 1.98 16.16 9.94
C LEU A 200 3.48 16.23 10.25
N ALA A 201 4.27 15.25 9.83
CA ALA A 201 5.72 15.29 9.98
C ALA A 201 6.37 16.11 8.86
N GLU A 202 7.51 16.74 9.14
CA GLU A 202 8.28 17.45 8.11
C GLU A 202 8.83 16.49 7.03
N ASP A 203 8.82 16.94 5.78
CA ASP A 203 9.41 16.20 4.65
C ASP A 203 10.87 15.79 4.93
N SER A 204 11.64 16.67 5.59
CA SER A 204 13.04 16.44 5.94
C SER A 204 13.25 15.21 6.86
N VAL A 205 12.26 14.93 7.71
CA VAL A 205 12.24 13.80 8.64
C VAL A 205 11.81 12.53 7.89
N LEU A 206 10.81 12.63 7.02
CA LEU A 206 10.29 11.51 6.23
C LEU A 206 11.29 11.01 5.18
N GLU A 207 12.09 11.90 4.60
CA GLU A 207 13.17 11.52 3.66
C GLU A 207 14.21 10.59 4.31
N ARG A 208 14.32 10.57 5.65
CA ARG A 208 15.18 9.61 6.36
C ARG A 208 14.69 8.17 6.31
N LEU A 209 13.43 7.97 5.92
CA LEU A 209 12.84 6.64 5.71
C LEU A 209 12.99 6.15 4.27
N ASN A 210 13.45 7.01 3.36
CA ASN A 210 13.67 6.65 1.97
C ASN A 210 15.04 5.97 1.84
N PRO A 211 15.10 4.67 1.52
CA PRO A 211 16.36 3.90 1.46
C PRO A 211 17.21 4.24 0.24
#